data_AF-A0A939CCQ4-F1
#
_entry.id   AF-A0A939CCQ4-F1
#
_cell.length_a   1.000
_cell.length_b   1.000
_cell.length_c   1.000
_cell.angle_alpha   90.00
_cell.angle_beta   90.00
_cell.angle_gamma   90.00
#
_symmetry.space_group_name_H-M   'P 1'
#
loop_
_entity.id
_entity.type
_entity.pdbx_description
1 polymer ?
#
loop_
_entity_poly.entity_id
_entity_poly.type
_entity_poly.pdbx_seq_one_letter_code
_entity_poly.pdbx_strand_id
1 'polypeptide(L)'
;MDKKKPGGVIAQIDASKSDLDKAITKRKKALEAAQSDCNAAQRVFEKRVKDAEAEVEKAKAIYDGLIRELGSIKLYGNRIVVSGSSVIQLDESVETDISAAGTASGFKAGELFFSIVSNEGNSVVQLKAEQEREARQLAADIKTAIKTLSSRKERSEQAREGAEEALAKVCLDTTELEEKRERYLEIEKDTSAVDSAKKRYDDLMASINPADIQKEKAEMQKRAVRAAAKPVSIVLGVCFLLIGFNELMFTKNGALMGAIFLLICDCLFVYAAIEIRNDHLAKTE
;
A
#
# COMPACT_ATOMS: atom_id res chain seq x y z
N MET A 1 -5.24 44.63 -34.22
CA MET A 1 -5.43 43.39 -35.02
C MET A 1 -5.39 42.21 -34.06
N ASP A 2 -6.55 41.88 -33.49
CA ASP A 2 -6.69 40.73 -32.60
C ASP A 2 -6.69 39.46 -33.44
N LYS A 3 -5.53 38.79 -33.46
CA LYS A 3 -5.44 37.40 -33.90
C LYS A 3 -6.23 36.56 -32.89
N LYS A 4 -7.53 36.38 -33.14
CA LYS A 4 -8.35 35.38 -32.44
C LYS A 4 -7.64 34.04 -32.60
N LYS A 5 -7.06 33.55 -31.50
CA LYS A 5 -6.53 32.19 -31.42
C LYS A 5 -7.64 31.19 -31.80
N PRO A 6 -7.30 30.07 -32.45
CA PRO A 6 -8.27 29.05 -32.82
C PRO A 6 -8.90 28.48 -31.54
N GLY A 7 -10.21 28.65 -31.39
CA GLY A 7 -10.99 28.35 -30.19
C GLY A 7 -11.43 29.63 -29.47
N GLY A 8 -12.75 29.82 -29.35
CA GLY A 8 -13.31 30.99 -28.67
C GLY A 8 -12.96 31.06 -27.18
N VAL A 9 -13.50 32.06 -26.48
CA VAL A 9 -13.25 32.37 -25.07
C VAL A 9 -13.48 31.14 -24.18
N ILE A 10 -14.51 30.34 -24.45
CA ILE A 10 -14.82 29.12 -23.68
C ILE A 10 -13.75 28.04 -23.89
N ALA A 11 -13.28 27.84 -25.12
CA ALA A 11 -12.21 26.90 -25.40
C ALA A 11 -10.89 27.31 -24.72
N GLN A 12 -10.64 28.62 -24.58
CA GLN A 12 -9.47 29.14 -23.87
C GLN A 12 -9.57 28.93 -22.34
N ILE A 13 -10.76 29.15 -21.76
CA ILE A 13 -11.04 28.83 -20.35
C ILE A 13 -10.83 27.35 -20.08
N ASP A 14 -11.40 26.48 -20.93
CA ASP A 14 -11.30 25.03 -20.78
C ASP A 14 -9.86 24.54 -20.91
N ALA A 15 -9.09 25.08 -21.85
CA ALA A 15 -7.67 24.78 -21.99
C ALA A 15 -6.87 25.20 -20.75
N SER A 16 -7.07 26.43 -20.25
CA SER A 16 -6.35 26.93 -19.07
C SER A 16 -6.73 26.16 -17.81
N LYS A 17 -7.99 25.76 -17.66
CA LYS A 17 -8.45 24.90 -16.56
C LYS A 17 -7.83 23.50 -16.66
N SER A 18 -7.80 22.92 -17.86
CA SER A 18 -7.16 21.63 -18.11
C SER A 18 -5.67 21.65 -17.73
N ASP A 19 -4.96 22.73 -18.02
CA ASP A 19 -3.55 22.88 -17.66
C ASP A 19 -3.34 23.00 -16.14
N LEU A 20 -4.23 23.69 -15.42
CA LEU A 20 -4.26 23.70 -13.96
C LEU A 20 -4.51 22.30 -13.39
N ASP A 21 -5.53 21.60 -13.90
CA ASP A 21 -5.86 20.24 -13.45
C ASP A 21 -4.71 19.25 -13.70
N LYS A 22 -4.01 19.37 -14.84
CA LYS A 22 -2.80 18.59 -15.14
C LYS A 22 -1.68 18.90 -14.15
N ALA A 23 -1.44 20.17 -13.83
CA ALA A 23 -0.41 20.57 -12.86
C ALA A 23 -0.70 20.00 -11.47
N ILE A 24 -1.96 20.11 -11.00
CA ILE A 24 -2.41 19.54 -9.73
C ILE A 24 -2.24 18.01 -9.72
N THR A 25 -2.72 17.34 -10.77
CA THR A 25 -2.65 15.88 -10.89
C THR A 25 -1.20 15.38 -10.93
N LYS A 26 -0.32 16.08 -11.67
CA LYS A 26 1.10 15.74 -11.75
C LYS A 26 1.77 15.85 -10.38
N ARG A 27 1.54 16.95 -9.65
CA ARG A 27 2.07 17.13 -8.30
C ARG A 27 1.54 16.07 -7.33
N LYS A 28 0.22 15.79 -7.37
CA LYS A 28 -0.39 14.74 -6.55
C LYS A 28 0.27 13.38 -6.77
N LYS A 29 0.46 12.98 -8.03
CA LYS A 29 1.15 11.71 -8.37
C LYS A 29 2.60 11.68 -7.86
N ALA A 30 3.32 12.80 -7.97
CA ALA A 30 4.69 12.89 -7.47
C ALA A 30 4.74 12.75 -5.94
N LEU A 31 3.80 13.36 -5.23
CA LEU A 31 3.67 13.22 -3.77
C LEU A 31 3.33 11.79 -3.35
N GLU A 32 2.37 11.15 -4.02
CA GLU A 32 2.01 9.75 -3.75
C GLU A 32 3.20 8.81 -3.97
N ALA A 33 3.96 9.00 -5.05
CA ALA A 33 5.17 8.23 -5.33
C ALA A 33 6.26 8.44 -4.27
N ALA A 34 6.55 9.70 -3.92
CA ALA A 34 7.55 10.03 -2.90
C ALA A 34 7.15 9.52 -1.49
N GLN A 35 5.86 9.56 -1.16
CA GLN A 35 5.34 8.99 0.08
C GLN A 35 5.48 7.47 0.10
N SER A 36 5.19 6.80 -1.02
CA SER A 36 5.40 5.36 -1.17
C SER A 36 6.88 4.99 -0.99
N ASP A 37 7.79 5.77 -1.56
CA ASP A 37 9.24 5.58 -1.38
C ASP A 37 9.68 5.75 0.09
N CYS A 38 9.16 6.77 0.78
CA CYS A 38 9.43 6.97 2.22
C CYS A 38 8.97 5.76 3.05
N ASN A 39 7.76 5.27 2.78
CA ASN A 39 7.20 4.12 3.48
C ASN A 39 8.01 2.84 3.20
N ALA A 40 8.49 2.67 1.97
CA ALA A 40 9.34 1.55 1.60
C ALA A 40 10.70 1.60 2.33
N ALA A 41 11.36 2.77 2.34
CA ALA A 41 12.61 2.97 3.06
C ALA A 41 12.44 2.75 4.57
N GLN A 42 11.34 3.22 5.15
CA GLN A 42 11.03 2.99 6.57
C GLN A 42 10.87 1.50 6.88
N ARG A 43 10.15 0.74 6.05
CA ARG A 43 10.01 -0.72 6.24
C ARG A 43 11.35 -1.44 6.15
N VAL A 44 12.22 -1.02 5.24
CA VAL A 44 13.57 -1.60 5.10
C VAL A 44 14.39 -1.31 6.36
N PHE A 45 14.37 -0.07 6.86
CA PHE A 45 15.03 0.31 8.11
C PHE A 45 14.51 -0.49 9.31
N GLU A 46 13.19 -0.53 9.52
CA GLU A 46 12.56 -1.29 10.62
C GLU A 46 12.91 -2.78 10.54
N LYS A 47 12.94 -3.36 9.33
CA LYS A 47 13.36 -4.74 9.14
C LYS A 47 14.82 -4.95 9.54
N ARG A 48 15.73 -4.06 9.12
CA ARG A 48 17.15 -4.15 9.48
C ARG A 48 17.36 -4.08 11.00
N VAL A 49 16.65 -3.18 11.68
CA VAL A 49 16.67 -3.06 13.15
C VAL A 49 16.20 -4.36 13.79
N LYS A 50 15.04 -4.88 13.36
CA LYS A 50 14.48 -6.13 13.90
C LYS A 50 15.40 -7.33 13.66
N ASP A 51 16.03 -7.42 12.49
CA ASP A 51 16.98 -8.48 12.18
C ASP A 51 18.21 -8.38 13.10
N ALA A 52 18.70 -7.16 13.38
CA ALA A 52 19.81 -6.94 14.31
C ALA A 52 19.43 -7.22 15.78
N GLU A 53 18.22 -6.85 16.22
CA GLU A 53 17.69 -7.22 17.54
C GLU A 53 17.61 -8.74 17.70
N ALA A 54 17.19 -9.46 16.65
CA ALA A 54 17.13 -10.92 16.67
C ALA A 54 18.53 -11.54 16.80
N GLU A 55 19.57 -10.95 16.22
CA GLU A 55 20.95 -11.41 16.42
C GLU A 55 21.46 -11.18 17.84
N VAL A 56 21.07 -10.06 18.48
CA VAL A 56 21.36 -9.83 19.91
C VAL A 56 20.71 -10.92 20.78
N GLU A 57 19.46 -11.28 20.51
CA GLU A 57 18.77 -12.35 21.24
C GLU A 57 19.41 -13.72 20.99
N LYS A 58 19.83 -14.03 19.76
CA LYS A 58 20.60 -15.25 19.47
C LYS A 58 21.93 -15.30 20.22
N ALA A 59 22.60 -14.16 20.36
CA ALA A 59 23.87 -14.07 21.09
C ALA A 59 23.68 -14.33 22.59
N LYS A 60 22.58 -13.86 23.19
CA LYS A 60 22.20 -14.19 24.57
C LYS A 60 21.92 -15.68 24.76
N ALA A 61 21.18 -16.26 23.81
CA ALA A 61 20.81 -17.68 23.80
C ALA A 61 22.00 -18.65 23.87
N ILE A 62 23.20 -18.23 23.48
CA ILE A 62 24.44 -19.03 23.61
C ILE A 62 24.73 -19.39 25.07
N TYR A 63 24.39 -18.49 26.00
CA TYR A 63 24.66 -18.67 27.44
C TYR A 63 23.42 -18.98 28.27
N ASP A 64 22.26 -18.42 27.93
CA ASP A 64 21.02 -18.58 28.71
C ASP A 64 20.01 -19.56 28.09
N GLY A 65 20.30 -20.10 26.91
CA GLY A 65 19.39 -20.97 26.16
C GLY A 65 19.11 -22.31 26.85
N LEU A 66 17.92 -22.87 26.58
CA LEU A 66 17.53 -24.20 27.05
C LEU A 66 18.35 -25.28 26.32
N ILE A 67 19.03 -26.13 27.08
CA ILE A 67 19.83 -27.26 26.56
C ILE A 67 18.98 -28.53 26.54
N ARG A 68 18.32 -28.85 27.66
CA ARG A 68 17.55 -30.08 27.82
C ARG A 68 16.43 -29.91 28.84
N GLU A 69 15.37 -30.67 28.65
CA GLU A 69 14.27 -30.83 29.60
C GLU A 69 14.03 -32.31 29.89
N LEU A 70 13.83 -32.66 31.17
CA LEU A 70 13.47 -34.00 31.62
C LEU A 70 12.51 -33.90 32.82
N GLY A 71 11.25 -34.24 32.60
CA GLY A 71 10.22 -34.10 33.63
C GLY A 71 10.11 -32.66 34.11
N SER A 72 10.34 -32.43 35.41
CA SER A 72 10.33 -31.09 36.01
C SER A 72 11.68 -30.37 36.01
N ILE A 73 12.72 -30.98 35.41
CA ILE A 73 14.08 -30.44 35.37
C ILE A 73 14.32 -29.79 34.01
N LYS A 74 14.72 -28.51 34.01
CA LYS A 74 15.14 -27.76 32.83
C LYS A 74 16.58 -27.32 33.00
N LEU A 75 17.44 -27.80 32.12
CA LEU A 75 18.83 -27.38 32.03
C LEU A 75 18.95 -26.24 31.02
N TYR A 76 19.35 -25.07 31.50
CA TYR A 76 19.75 -23.94 30.68
C TYR A 76 21.27 -23.84 30.61
N GLY A 77 21.79 -22.99 29.74
CA GLY A 77 23.23 -22.83 29.55
C GLY A 77 23.99 -22.43 30.81
N ASN A 78 23.33 -21.71 31.73
CA ASN A 78 23.93 -21.18 32.96
C ASN A 78 23.24 -21.60 34.26
N ARG A 79 22.11 -22.31 34.20
CA ARG A 79 21.33 -22.67 35.40
C ARG A 79 20.52 -23.94 35.20
N ILE A 80 20.10 -24.54 36.30
CA ILE A 80 19.13 -25.62 36.35
C ILE A 80 17.87 -25.08 37.04
N VAL A 81 16.70 -25.32 36.43
CA VAL A 81 15.41 -25.00 37.03
C VAL A 81 14.67 -26.30 37.34
N VAL A 82 14.32 -26.51 38.60
CA VAL A 82 13.60 -27.70 39.07
C VAL A 82 12.21 -27.29 39.55
N SER A 83 11.18 -27.94 39.00
CA SER A 83 9.76 -27.76 39.38
C SER A 83 9.26 -26.31 39.35
N GLY A 84 9.92 -25.45 38.56
CA GLY A 84 9.54 -24.05 38.36
C GLY A 84 9.87 -23.08 39.50
N SER A 85 10.42 -23.55 40.61
CA SER A 85 10.68 -22.73 41.81
C SER A 85 12.13 -22.77 42.28
N SER A 86 12.82 -23.91 42.17
CA SER A 86 14.23 -24.01 42.53
C SER A 86 15.08 -23.66 41.32
N VAL A 87 15.87 -22.59 41.43
CA VAL A 87 16.88 -22.20 40.44
C VAL A 87 18.25 -22.41 41.05
N ILE A 88 19.07 -23.26 40.43
CA ILE A 88 20.44 -23.56 40.84
C ILE A 88 21.36 -23.01 39.75
N GLN A 89 22.24 -22.07 40.07
CA GLN A 89 23.24 -21.61 39.11
C GLN A 89 24.22 -22.73 38.80
N LEU A 90 24.62 -22.87 37.53
CA LEU A 90 25.67 -23.81 37.18
C LEU A 90 27.01 -23.25 37.64
N ASP A 91 27.72 -24.03 38.44
CA ASP A 91 29.10 -23.80 38.82
C ASP A 91 29.80 -25.14 39.07
N GLU A 92 31.06 -25.11 39.50
CA GLU A 92 31.85 -26.30 39.78
C GLU A 92 31.39 -27.09 41.03
N SER A 93 30.53 -26.51 41.87
CA SER A 93 29.96 -27.15 43.05
C SER A 93 28.74 -28.03 42.74
N VAL A 94 28.18 -27.90 41.54
CA VAL A 94 27.00 -28.67 41.12
C VAL A 94 27.39 -30.12 40.86
N GLU A 95 26.85 -31.01 41.68
CA GLU A 95 26.97 -32.46 41.53
C GLU A 95 25.59 -33.08 41.24
N THR A 96 25.57 -34.13 40.42
CA THR A 96 24.35 -34.86 40.10
C THR A 96 24.54 -36.34 40.37
N ASP A 97 23.55 -36.95 41.01
CA ASP A 97 23.52 -38.40 41.24
C ASP A 97 22.19 -39.01 40.76
N ILE A 98 22.26 -40.27 40.34
CA ILE A 98 21.11 -41.04 39.87
C ILE A 98 21.03 -42.30 40.72
N SER A 99 20.08 -42.31 41.64
CA SER A 99 19.89 -43.43 42.55
C SER A 99 18.65 -44.21 42.13
N ALA A 100 18.82 -45.50 41.83
CA ALA A 100 17.72 -46.44 41.67
C ALA A 100 17.43 -47.11 43.01
N ALA A 101 16.16 -47.14 43.41
CA ALA A 101 15.73 -47.82 44.63
C ALA A 101 15.94 -49.35 44.48
N GLY A 102 17.05 -49.84 45.04
CA GLY A 102 17.39 -51.27 45.04
C GLY A 102 18.42 -51.72 46.08
N THR A 103 19.03 -50.81 46.85
CA THR A 103 20.10 -51.20 47.80
C THR A 103 20.13 -50.43 49.13
N ALA A 104 19.27 -49.42 49.34
CA ALA A 104 19.17 -48.70 50.61
C ALA A 104 17.70 -48.64 51.10
N SER A 105 17.54 -49.00 52.37
CA SER A 105 16.27 -49.13 53.11
C SER A 105 15.36 -47.90 53.02
N GLY A 106 14.16 -48.06 52.47
CA GLY A 106 13.07 -47.06 52.53
C GLY A 106 12.34 -46.76 51.22
N PHE A 107 12.89 -47.11 50.06
CA PHE A 107 12.31 -46.77 48.75
C PHE A 107 11.68 -47.99 48.06
N LYS A 108 10.62 -47.79 47.26
CA LYS A 108 9.97 -48.90 46.54
C LYS A 108 10.85 -49.33 45.38
N ALA A 109 11.03 -50.65 45.23
CA ALA A 109 11.75 -51.22 44.08
C ALA A 109 11.13 -50.71 42.77
N GLY A 110 11.95 -50.16 41.88
CA GLY A 110 11.52 -49.59 40.61
C GLY A 110 11.32 -48.06 40.59
N GLU A 111 11.65 -47.35 41.68
CA GLU A 111 11.70 -45.89 41.68
C GLU A 111 13.11 -45.37 41.34
N LEU A 112 13.17 -44.33 40.50
CA LEU A 112 14.41 -43.66 40.10
C LEU A 112 14.40 -42.24 40.67
N PHE A 113 15.51 -41.83 41.28
CA PHE A 113 15.68 -40.49 41.82
C PHE A 113 16.86 -39.79 41.15
N PHE A 114 16.64 -38.54 40.74
CA PHE A 114 17.67 -37.65 40.23
C PHE A 114 17.96 -36.58 41.27
N SER A 115 19.16 -36.61 41.83
CA SER A 115 19.61 -35.69 42.87
C SER A 115 20.54 -34.64 42.25
N ILE A 116 20.33 -33.38 42.61
CA ILE A 116 21.16 -32.24 42.25
C ILE A 116 21.60 -31.60 43.56
N VAL A 117 22.90 -31.52 43.77
CA VAL A 117 23.53 -30.97 44.98
C VAL A 117 24.38 -29.79 44.56
N SER A 118 24.27 -28.68 45.27
CA SER A 118 25.06 -27.47 45.03
C SER A 118 25.23 -26.69 46.32
N ASN A 119 26.11 -25.69 46.32
CA ASN A 119 26.24 -24.76 47.44
C ASN A 119 24.96 -23.92 47.68
N GLU A 120 24.15 -23.71 46.63
CA GLU A 120 22.90 -22.93 46.70
C GLU A 120 21.71 -23.74 47.21
N GLY A 121 21.84 -25.07 47.23
CA GLY A 121 20.81 -25.98 47.72
C GLY A 121 20.80 -27.32 47.00
N ASN A 122 19.91 -28.18 47.49
CA ASN A 122 19.75 -29.54 46.99
C ASN A 122 18.33 -29.74 46.45
N SER A 123 18.20 -30.49 45.37
CA SER A 123 16.92 -30.86 44.77
C SER A 123 16.93 -32.33 44.41
N VAL A 124 15.87 -33.04 44.78
CA VAL A 124 15.68 -34.46 44.41
C VAL A 124 14.38 -34.57 43.65
N VAL A 125 14.44 -35.18 42.47
CA VAL A 125 13.29 -35.36 41.59
C VAL A 125 13.06 -36.85 41.39
N GLN A 126 11.84 -37.30 41.64
CA GLN A 126 11.41 -38.65 41.30
C GLN A 126 11.15 -38.74 39.79
N LEU A 127 11.82 -39.67 39.13
CA LEU A 127 11.67 -39.98 37.72
C LEU A 127 11.08 -41.38 37.55
N LYS A 128 10.55 -41.67 36.36
CA LYS A 128 10.13 -43.04 36.03
C LYS A 128 11.38 -43.89 35.75
N ALA A 129 11.37 -45.17 36.10
CA ALA A 129 12.48 -46.08 35.83
C ALA A 129 12.88 -46.13 34.34
N GLU A 130 11.90 -46.04 33.44
CA GLU A 130 12.11 -46.01 31.98
C GLU A 130 12.97 -44.81 31.52
N GLN A 131 13.05 -43.75 32.34
CA GLN A 131 13.80 -42.53 32.04
C GLN A 131 15.26 -42.59 32.52
N GLU A 132 15.75 -43.73 33.02
CA GLU A 132 17.13 -43.87 33.53
C GLU A 132 18.18 -43.45 32.50
N ARG A 133 17.99 -43.81 31.24
CA ARG A 133 18.92 -43.43 30.16
C ARG A 133 18.92 -41.91 29.93
N GLU A 134 17.75 -41.29 29.93
CA GLU A 134 17.60 -39.84 29.76
C GLU A 134 18.16 -39.07 30.96
N ALA A 135 17.98 -39.60 32.17
CA ALA A 135 18.56 -39.08 33.40
C ALA A 135 20.10 -39.10 33.33
N ARG A 136 20.69 -40.22 32.93
CA ARG A 136 22.15 -40.33 32.74
C ARG A 136 22.66 -39.35 31.69
N GLN A 137 21.90 -39.17 30.61
CA GLN A 137 22.24 -38.18 29.59
C GLN A 137 22.15 -36.75 30.14
N LEU A 138 21.12 -36.42 30.93
CA LEU A 138 20.99 -35.12 31.58
C LEU A 138 22.16 -34.84 32.52
N ALA A 139 22.57 -35.81 33.34
CA ALA A 139 23.75 -35.67 34.21
C ALA A 139 25.03 -35.41 33.41
N ALA A 140 25.22 -36.14 32.30
CA ALA A 140 26.35 -35.90 31.40
C ALA A 140 26.31 -34.51 30.75
N ASP A 141 25.12 -34.04 30.36
CA ASP A 141 24.91 -32.72 29.76
C ASP A 141 25.14 -31.60 30.80
N ILE A 142 24.71 -31.79 32.07
CA ILE A 142 25.02 -30.87 33.19
C ILE A 142 26.53 -30.75 33.38
N LYS A 143 27.24 -31.88 33.46
CA LYS A 143 28.71 -31.89 33.61
C LYS A 143 29.41 -31.19 32.44
N THR A 144 28.93 -31.41 31.23
CA THR A 144 29.46 -30.76 30.02
C THR A 144 29.16 -29.26 30.04
N ALA A 145 27.97 -28.86 30.48
CA ALA A 145 27.56 -27.47 30.61
C ALA A 145 28.44 -26.73 31.63
N ILE A 146 28.70 -27.32 32.80
CA ILE A 146 29.62 -26.77 33.81
C ILE A 146 31.01 -26.59 33.23
N LYS A 147 31.58 -27.65 32.63
CA LYS A 147 32.94 -27.62 32.05
C LYS A 147 33.11 -26.54 30.98
N THR A 148 32.06 -26.24 30.23
CA THR A 148 32.10 -25.26 29.13
C THR A 148 31.58 -23.88 29.54
N LEU A 149 31.14 -23.70 30.78
CA LEU A 149 30.42 -22.51 31.25
C LEU A 149 31.20 -21.21 31.02
N SER A 150 32.45 -21.15 31.47
CA SER A 150 33.32 -19.98 31.32
C SER A 150 33.52 -19.61 29.85
N SER A 151 33.87 -20.60 29.02
CA SER A 151 34.07 -20.40 27.58
C SER A 151 32.79 -20.01 26.82
N ARG A 152 31.61 -20.43 27.31
CA ARG A 152 30.31 -20.06 26.72
C ARG A 152 29.89 -18.67 27.17
N LYS A 153 30.17 -18.30 28.42
CA LYS A 153 29.97 -16.96 28.95
C LYS A 153 30.79 -15.94 28.14
N GLU A 154 32.10 -16.16 28.01
CA GLU A 154 32.98 -15.28 27.24
C GLU A 154 32.53 -15.16 25.77
N ARG A 155 32.20 -16.29 25.13
CA ARG A 155 31.68 -16.28 23.76
C ARG A 155 30.35 -15.54 23.62
N SER A 156 29.45 -15.69 24.58
CA SER A 156 28.17 -14.98 24.58
C SER A 156 28.35 -13.50 24.84
N GLU A 157 29.24 -13.10 25.75
CA GLU A 157 29.59 -11.70 25.99
C GLU A 157 30.18 -11.05 24.73
N GLN A 158 31.17 -11.67 24.10
CA GLN A 158 31.76 -11.18 22.85
C GLN A 158 30.74 -11.10 21.70
N ALA A 159 29.92 -12.15 21.53
CA ALA A 159 28.88 -12.17 20.51
C ALA A 159 27.82 -11.10 20.76
N ARG A 160 27.44 -10.88 22.03
CA ARG A 160 26.46 -9.88 22.44
C ARG A 160 27.00 -8.48 22.22
N GLU A 161 28.23 -8.19 22.64
CA GLU A 161 28.86 -6.89 22.40
C GLU A 161 28.93 -6.58 20.91
N GLY A 162 29.37 -7.53 20.09
CA GLY A 162 29.41 -7.36 18.62
C GLY A 162 28.03 -7.14 18.01
N ALA A 163 27.01 -7.88 18.48
CA ALA A 163 25.63 -7.73 18.00
C ALA A 163 25.00 -6.40 18.46
N GLU A 164 25.25 -5.96 19.70
CA GLU A 164 24.79 -4.68 20.24
C GLU A 164 25.44 -3.50 19.51
N GLU A 165 26.74 -3.59 19.18
CA GLU A 165 27.44 -2.59 18.36
C GLU A 165 26.86 -2.55 16.93
N ALA A 166 26.58 -3.71 16.33
CA ALA A 166 25.95 -3.79 15.02
C ALA A 166 24.52 -3.19 15.03
N LEU A 167 23.73 -3.49 16.05
CA LEU A 167 22.41 -2.89 16.25
C LEU A 167 22.51 -1.37 16.38
N ALA A 168 23.44 -0.86 17.19
CA ALA A 168 23.67 0.57 17.35
C ALA A 168 24.02 1.24 16.00
N LYS A 169 24.89 0.61 15.20
CA LYS A 169 25.22 1.10 13.84
C LYS A 169 24.00 1.13 12.93
N VAL A 170 23.18 0.08 12.94
CA VAL A 170 21.95 0.03 12.13
C VAL A 170 20.95 1.10 12.58
N CYS A 171 20.78 1.31 13.88
CA CYS A 171 19.89 2.35 14.41
C CYS A 171 20.33 3.78 14.06
N LEU A 172 21.65 4.00 13.89
CA LEU A 172 22.20 5.28 13.47
C LEU A 172 22.22 5.48 11.95
N ASP A 173 22.13 4.41 11.16
CA ASP A 173 22.11 4.47 9.70
C ASP A 173 20.70 4.81 9.17
N THR A 174 20.30 6.06 9.39
CA THR A 174 19.04 6.65 8.92
C THR A 174 19.18 7.35 7.57
N THR A 175 20.38 7.34 6.97
CA THR A 175 20.74 8.11 5.76
C THR A 175 19.73 7.96 4.63
N GLU A 176 19.42 6.71 4.23
CA GLU A 176 18.48 6.46 3.13
C GLU A 176 17.05 6.93 3.47
N LEU A 177 16.61 6.75 4.72
CA LEU A 177 15.29 7.19 5.17
C LEU A 177 15.20 8.73 5.17
N GLU A 178 16.26 9.41 5.61
CA GLU A 178 16.36 10.86 5.62
C GLU A 178 16.38 11.44 4.20
N GLU A 179 17.19 10.89 3.30
CA GLU A 179 17.21 11.31 1.89
C GLU A 179 15.83 11.21 1.23
N LYS A 180 15.07 10.13 1.50
CA LYS A 180 13.71 9.99 0.96
C LYS A 180 12.74 10.99 1.57
N ARG A 181 12.84 11.25 2.88
CA ARG A 181 12.02 12.27 3.58
C ARG A 181 12.32 13.67 3.07
N GLU A 182 13.58 14.01 2.83
CA GLU A 182 13.99 15.29 2.27
C GLU A 182 13.40 15.48 0.87
N ARG A 183 13.52 14.47 -0.01
CA ARG A 183 12.89 14.51 -1.35
C ARG A 183 11.38 14.68 -1.29
N TYR A 184 10.70 14.01 -0.35
CA TYR A 184 9.27 14.21 -0.15
C TYR A 184 8.95 15.66 0.23
N LEU A 185 9.70 16.24 1.18
CA LEU A 185 9.55 17.64 1.61
C LEU A 185 9.84 18.64 0.49
N GLU A 186 10.81 18.36 -0.38
CA GLU A 186 11.09 19.19 -1.56
C GLU A 186 9.91 19.22 -2.53
N ILE A 187 9.34 18.05 -2.85
CA ILE A 187 8.17 17.94 -3.73
C ILE A 187 6.92 18.55 -3.09
N GLU A 188 6.78 18.41 -1.77
CA GLU A 188 5.69 19.03 -1.01
C GLU A 188 5.77 20.55 -1.07
N LYS A 189 6.96 21.11 -0.91
CA LYS A 189 7.19 22.57 -0.98
C LYS A 189 7.12 23.10 -2.41
N ASP A 190 7.45 22.31 -3.43
CA ASP A 190 7.37 22.72 -4.83
C ASP A 190 5.91 22.85 -5.31
N THR A 191 5.39 24.06 -5.13
CA THR A 191 4.07 24.52 -5.54
C THR A 191 4.12 25.32 -6.86
N SER A 192 5.32 25.61 -7.36
CA SER A 192 5.59 26.63 -8.38
C SER A 192 4.80 26.43 -9.67
N ALA A 193 4.69 25.18 -10.15
CA ALA A 193 3.95 24.84 -11.36
C ALA A 193 2.43 24.99 -11.19
N VAL A 194 1.91 24.63 -10.02
CA VAL A 194 0.47 24.78 -9.70
C VAL A 194 0.13 26.26 -9.56
N ASP A 195 0.95 27.02 -8.83
CA ASP A 195 0.75 28.45 -8.63
C ASP A 195 0.83 29.23 -9.94
N SER A 196 1.78 28.88 -10.81
CA SER A 196 1.90 29.47 -12.14
C SER A 196 0.69 29.17 -13.02
N ALA A 197 0.19 27.93 -13.02
CA ALA A 197 -0.99 27.54 -13.78
C ALA A 197 -2.26 28.20 -13.24
N LYS A 198 -2.39 28.29 -11.91
CA LYS A 198 -3.52 28.96 -11.24
C LYS A 198 -3.52 30.45 -11.55
N LYS A 199 -2.37 31.12 -11.45
CA LYS A 199 -2.23 32.54 -11.80
C LYS A 199 -2.67 32.81 -13.24
N ARG A 200 -2.23 31.98 -14.21
CA ARG A 200 -2.65 32.10 -15.61
C ARG A 200 -4.16 31.95 -15.79
N TYR A 201 -4.77 31.00 -15.07
CA TYR A 201 -6.21 30.80 -15.08
C TYR A 201 -6.96 32.00 -14.48
N ASP A 202 -6.49 32.50 -13.33
CA ASP A 202 -7.10 33.65 -12.65
C ASP A 202 -6.96 34.94 -13.49
N ASP A 203 -5.77 35.19 -14.07
CA ASP A 203 -5.52 36.31 -14.98
C ASP A 203 -6.42 36.23 -16.23
N LEU A 204 -6.59 35.04 -16.80
CA LEU A 204 -7.49 34.82 -17.93
C LEU A 204 -8.94 35.12 -17.53
N MET A 205 -9.41 34.59 -16.41
CA MET A 205 -10.77 34.81 -15.92
C MET A 205 -11.04 36.29 -15.60
N ALA A 206 -10.05 37.02 -15.09
CA ALA A 206 -10.14 38.45 -14.85
C ALA A 206 -10.17 39.28 -16.14
N SER A 207 -9.50 38.82 -17.21
CA SER A 207 -9.44 39.51 -18.50
C SER A 207 -10.70 39.35 -19.36
N ILE A 208 -11.53 38.35 -19.06
CA ILE A 208 -12.69 37.98 -19.88
C ILE A 208 -13.93 38.78 -19.46
N ASN A 209 -14.58 39.41 -20.43
CA ASN A 209 -15.88 40.04 -20.22
C ASN A 209 -17.00 38.97 -20.12
N PRO A 210 -17.83 38.96 -19.07
CA PRO A 210 -18.96 38.03 -18.94
C PRO A 210 -19.91 38.01 -20.15
N ALA A 211 -20.04 39.14 -20.85
CA ALA A 211 -20.88 39.25 -22.06
C ALA A 211 -20.34 38.39 -23.21
N ASP A 212 -19.02 38.23 -23.34
CA ASP A 212 -18.41 37.43 -24.41
C ASP A 212 -18.63 35.93 -24.19
N ILE A 213 -18.60 35.50 -22.92
CA ILE A 213 -18.94 34.12 -22.54
C ILE A 213 -20.40 33.82 -22.90
N GLN A 214 -21.33 34.72 -22.56
CA GLN A 214 -22.75 34.54 -22.90
C GLN A 214 -22.98 34.52 -24.41
N LYS A 215 -22.31 35.41 -25.15
CA LYS A 215 -22.40 35.47 -26.60
C LYS A 215 -21.89 34.19 -27.26
N GLU A 216 -20.75 33.66 -26.81
CA GLU A 216 -20.22 32.41 -27.34
C GLU A 216 -21.09 31.20 -26.97
N LYS A 217 -21.65 31.13 -25.74
CA LYS A 217 -22.63 30.11 -25.36
C LYS A 217 -23.87 30.16 -26.27
N ALA A 218 -24.39 31.35 -26.52
CA ALA A 218 -25.54 31.55 -27.42
C ALA A 218 -25.21 31.16 -28.86
N GLU A 219 -24.01 31.48 -29.35
CA GLU A 219 -23.55 31.05 -30.68
C GLU A 219 -23.38 29.53 -30.77
N MET A 220 -22.82 28.87 -29.75
CA MET A 220 -22.72 27.41 -29.69
C MET A 220 -24.09 26.75 -29.66
N GLN A 221 -25.04 27.25 -28.89
CA GLN A 221 -26.42 26.76 -28.89
C GLN A 221 -27.06 26.92 -30.27
N LYS A 222 -26.91 28.09 -30.92
CA LYS A 222 -27.41 28.31 -32.28
C LYS A 222 -26.75 27.37 -33.31
N ARG A 223 -25.47 27.05 -33.16
CA ARG A 223 -24.77 26.08 -34.03
C ARG A 223 -25.28 24.67 -33.78
N ALA A 224 -25.46 24.26 -32.53
CA ALA A 224 -26.01 22.95 -32.17
C ALA A 224 -27.45 22.79 -32.70
N VAL A 225 -28.30 23.80 -32.54
CA VAL A 225 -29.67 23.81 -33.08
C VAL A 225 -29.66 23.74 -34.61
N ARG A 226 -28.80 24.52 -35.30
CA ARG A 226 -28.67 24.44 -36.76
C ARG A 226 -28.16 23.07 -37.24
N ALA A 227 -27.21 22.48 -36.53
CA ALA A 227 -26.72 21.15 -36.84
C ALA A 227 -27.81 20.08 -36.66
N ALA A 228 -28.67 20.21 -35.64
CA ALA A 228 -29.79 19.30 -35.40
C ALA A 228 -31.00 19.55 -36.32
N ALA A 229 -31.21 20.79 -36.79
CA ALA A 229 -32.33 21.14 -37.65
C ALA A 229 -32.31 20.40 -39.00
N LYS A 230 -31.11 20.12 -39.54
CA LYS A 230 -30.92 19.45 -40.85
C LYS A 230 -31.46 18.02 -40.90
N PRO A 231 -31.05 17.09 -40.00
CA PRO A 231 -31.62 15.75 -40.00
C PRO A 231 -33.12 15.77 -39.66
N VAL A 232 -33.56 16.68 -38.78
CA VAL A 232 -34.98 16.78 -38.40
C VAL A 232 -35.85 17.23 -39.57
N SER A 233 -35.43 18.24 -40.35
CA SER A 233 -36.18 18.70 -41.52
C SER A 233 -36.27 17.63 -42.61
N ILE A 234 -35.22 16.82 -42.79
CA ILE A 234 -35.21 15.70 -43.75
C ILE A 234 -36.18 14.61 -43.30
N VAL A 235 -36.14 14.20 -42.03
CA VAL A 235 -37.03 13.17 -41.50
C VAL A 235 -38.50 13.62 -41.57
N LEU A 236 -38.80 14.85 -41.15
CA LEU A 236 -40.15 15.41 -41.27
C LEU A 236 -40.60 15.52 -42.74
N GLY A 237 -39.71 15.92 -43.65
CA GLY A 237 -39.99 15.95 -45.09
C GLY A 237 -40.41 14.59 -45.62
N VAL A 238 -39.69 13.52 -45.27
CA VAL A 238 -40.04 12.14 -45.65
C VAL A 238 -41.38 11.71 -45.03
N CYS A 239 -41.63 12.03 -43.75
CA CYS A 239 -42.92 11.73 -43.12
C CYS A 239 -44.09 12.43 -43.82
N PHE A 240 -43.95 13.72 -44.15
CA PHE A 240 -44.98 14.46 -44.88
C PHE A 240 -45.15 13.98 -46.32
N LEU A 241 -44.09 13.51 -46.97
CA LEU A 241 -44.16 12.86 -48.27
C LEU A 241 -45.03 11.60 -48.18
N LEU A 242 -44.75 10.71 -47.23
CA LEU A 242 -45.49 9.46 -47.06
C LEU A 242 -46.96 9.70 -46.70
N ILE A 243 -47.23 10.64 -45.79
CA ILE A 243 -48.59 11.02 -45.41
C ILE A 243 -49.31 11.67 -46.60
N GLY A 244 -48.65 12.57 -47.32
CA GLY A 244 -49.20 13.25 -48.48
C GLY A 244 -49.57 12.28 -49.61
N PHE A 245 -48.70 11.31 -49.90
CA PHE A 245 -49.00 10.24 -50.85
C PHE A 245 -50.14 9.35 -50.36
N ASN A 246 -50.19 9.02 -49.08
CA ASN A 246 -51.25 8.19 -48.51
C ASN A 246 -52.62 8.88 -48.61
N GLU A 247 -52.71 10.16 -48.24
CA GLU A 247 -53.93 10.96 -48.36
C GLU A 247 -54.34 11.18 -49.82
N LEU A 248 -53.37 11.37 -50.73
CA LEU A 248 -53.67 11.55 -52.14
C LEU A 248 -54.23 10.27 -52.79
N MET A 249 -53.75 9.10 -52.38
CA MET A 249 -54.06 7.82 -53.02
C MET A 249 -55.23 7.08 -52.37
N PHE A 250 -55.47 7.23 -51.06
CA PHE A 250 -56.34 6.32 -50.31
C PHE A 250 -57.56 6.98 -49.64
N THR A 251 -57.70 8.31 -49.64
CA THR A 251 -58.87 8.98 -49.03
C THR A 251 -59.75 9.70 -50.06
N LYS A 252 -61.07 9.46 -49.99
CA LYS A 252 -62.05 9.90 -51.01
C LYS A 252 -62.16 11.42 -51.22
N ASN A 253 -61.67 12.24 -50.26
CA ASN A 253 -61.61 13.71 -50.33
C ASN A 253 -60.20 14.25 -49.98
N GLY A 254 -59.17 13.39 -50.01
CA GLY A 254 -57.84 13.72 -49.52
C GLY A 254 -56.99 14.60 -50.43
N ALA A 255 -57.41 14.85 -51.67
CA ALA A 255 -56.58 15.52 -52.68
C ALA A 255 -56.03 16.88 -52.22
N LEU A 256 -56.85 17.68 -51.52
CA LEU A 256 -56.41 18.97 -50.99
C LEU A 256 -55.38 18.80 -49.86
N MET A 257 -55.62 17.89 -48.91
CA MET A 257 -54.72 17.65 -47.79
C MET A 257 -53.41 16.98 -48.24
N GLY A 258 -53.49 16.01 -49.16
CA GLY A 258 -52.33 15.39 -49.79
C GLY A 258 -51.45 16.40 -50.52
N ALA A 259 -52.05 17.31 -51.30
CA ALA A 259 -51.31 18.38 -51.97
C ALA A 259 -50.64 19.35 -50.98
N ILE A 260 -51.32 19.71 -49.88
CA ILE A 260 -50.75 20.55 -48.81
C ILE A 260 -49.54 19.85 -48.16
N PHE A 261 -49.64 18.56 -47.84
CA PHE A 261 -48.53 17.82 -47.25
C PHE A 261 -47.33 17.67 -48.19
N LEU A 262 -47.56 17.48 -49.50
CA LEU A 262 -46.51 17.44 -50.51
C LEU A 262 -45.82 18.80 -50.67
N LEU A 263 -46.57 19.91 -50.63
CA LEU A 263 -45.99 21.26 -50.65
C LEU A 263 -45.14 21.55 -49.39
N ILE A 264 -45.59 21.12 -48.22
CA ILE A 264 -44.82 21.24 -46.96
C ILE A 264 -43.53 20.42 -47.05
N CYS A 265 -43.62 19.20 -47.58
CA CYS A 265 -42.49 18.33 -47.86
C CYS A 265 -41.46 19.01 -48.78
N ASP A 266 -41.87 19.57 -49.92
CA ASP A 266 -40.99 20.27 -50.85
C ASP A 266 -40.30 21.47 -50.17
N CYS A 267 -41.03 22.27 -49.40
CA CYS A 267 -40.47 23.38 -48.63
C CYS A 267 -39.39 22.91 -47.62
N LEU A 268 -39.62 21.79 -46.94
CA LEU A 268 -38.67 21.23 -45.98
C LEU A 268 -37.40 20.69 -46.65
N PHE A 269 -37.52 20.05 -47.83
CA PHE A 269 -36.37 19.58 -48.59
C PHE A 269 -35.56 20.73 -49.20
N VAL A 270 -36.21 21.76 -49.72
CA VAL A 270 -35.54 22.98 -50.22
C VAL A 270 -34.79 23.67 -49.08
N TYR A 271 -35.42 23.81 -47.91
CA TYR A 271 -34.77 24.37 -46.72
C TYR A 271 -33.53 23.56 -46.32
N ALA A 272 -33.63 22.23 -46.26
CA ALA A 272 -32.51 21.35 -45.94
C ALA A 272 -31.37 21.47 -46.98
N ALA A 273 -31.70 21.55 -48.27
CA ALA A 273 -30.72 21.66 -49.36
C ALA A 273 -29.96 23.01 -49.32
N ILE A 274 -30.66 24.12 -49.04
CA ILE A 274 -30.04 25.44 -48.88
C ILE A 274 -29.08 25.43 -47.67
N GLU A 275 -29.50 24.85 -46.55
CA GLU A 275 -28.67 24.73 -45.35
C GLU A 275 -27.44 23.83 -45.57
N ILE A 276 -27.55 22.74 -46.33
CA ILE A 276 -26.40 21.89 -46.68
C ILE A 276 -25.41 22.64 -47.56
N ARG A 277 -25.90 23.38 -48.58
CA ARG A 277 -25.07 24.18 -49.47
C ARG A 277 -24.32 25.28 -48.71
N ASN A 278 -25.02 26.00 -47.83
CA ASN A 278 -24.43 27.09 -47.05
C ASN A 278 -23.34 26.58 -46.10
N ASP A 279 -23.53 25.40 -45.50
CA ASP A 279 -22.50 24.76 -44.67
C ASP A 279 -21.27 24.30 -45.48
N HIS A 280 -21.48 23.84 -46.72
CA HIS A 280 -20.37 23.43 -47.56
C HIS A 280 -19.52 24.64 -47.95
N LEU A 281 -20.15 25.76 -48.32
CA LEU A 281 -19.44 27.00 -48.66
C LEU A 281 -18.66 27.56 -47.46
N ALA A 282 -19.26 27.54 -46.27
CA ALA A 282 -18.62 28.00 -45.04
C ALA A 282 -17.44 27.13 -44.55
N LYS A 283 -17.23 25.94 -45.12
CA LYS A 283 -16.09 25.05 -44.81
C LYS A 283 -14.96 25.14 -45.84
N THR A 284 -15.20 25.73 -47.00
CA THR A 284 -14.24 25.86 -48.12
C THR A 284 -13.57 27.23 -48.21
N GLU A 285 -14.01 28.19 -47.39
CA GLU A 285 -13.34 29.48 -47.11
C GLU A 285 -12.53 29.39 -45.80
#